data_AF-A0A7C1VL24-F1
#
_entry.id   AF-A0A7C1VL24-F1
#
_cell.length_a   1.000
_cell.length_b   1.000
_cell.length_c   1.000
_cell.angle_alpha   90.00
_cell.angle_beta   90.00
_cell.angle_gamma   90.00
#
_symmetry.space_group_name_H-M   'P 1'
#
loop_
_entity.id
_entity.type
_entity.pdbx_description
1 polymer ?
#
loop_
_entity_poly.entity_id
_entity_poly.type
_entity_poly.pdbx_seq_one_letter_code
_entity_poly.pdbx_strand_id
1 'polypeptide(L)'
;MTGISTVNINNKKSKQWLYDAVGGQDGIIIVVNLFYDFVESTPEGRPVAKLHLRGHGIAHARIELVNFLSGFLGGPSLFAEKWGHSNVRLIHEHVSINKEARDSWMACMEMAMTQLDYDDELKQRLTENFLVIATLLINH
;
A
#
# COMPACT_ATOMS: atom_id res chain seq x y z
N MET A 1 23.21 5.98 -26.45
CA MET A 1 23.09 6.13 -24.98
C MET A 1 22.24 7.37 -24.70
N THR A 2 21.03 7.25 -24.13
CA THR A 2 20.24 8.36 -23.49
C THR A 2 18.80 7.98 -23.07
N GLY A 3 18.35 6.73 -23.16
CA GLY A 3 16.96 6.37 -22.77
C GLY A 3 16.69 6.15 -21.27
N ILE A 4 17.72 5.84 -20.47
CA ILE A 4 17.55 5.38 -19.09
C ILE A 4 17.32 6.56 -18.11
N SER A 5 18.01 7.68 -18.31
CA SER A 5 17.96 8.82 -17.38
C SER A 5 16.58 9.50 -17.37
N THR A 6 15.94 9.66 -18.53
CA THR A 6 14.64 10.35 -18.64
C THR A 6 13.51 9.55 -18.02
N VAL A 7 13.48 8.23 -18.25
CA VAL A 7 12.47 7.33 -17.65
C VAL A 7 12.60 7.30 -16.13
N ASN A 8 13.83 7.24 -15.61
CA ASN A 8 14.07 7.19 -14.16
C ASN A 8 13.68 8.52 -13.46
N ILE A 9 13.95 9.66 -14.10
CA ILE A 9 13.56 10.99 -13.58
C ILE A 9 12.03 11.15 -13.59
N ASN A 10 11.36 10.73 -14.67
CA ASN A 10 9.91 10.80 -14.78
C ASN A 10 9.22 9.90 -13.75
N ASN A 11 9.75 8.69 -13.51
CA ASN A 11 9.26 7.80 -12.48
C ASN A 11 9.44 8.41 -11.08
N LYS A 12 10.62 8.98 -10.78
CA LYS A 12 10.87 9.63 -9.49
C LYS A 12 9.95 10.82 -9.24
N LYS A 13 9.74 11.69 -10.24
CA LYS A 13 8.81 12.84 -10.13
C LYS A 13 7.37 12.40 -9.97
N SER A 14 6.94 11.39 -10.75
CA SER A 14 5.58 10.82 -10.65
C SER A 14 5.32 10.25 -9.25
N LYS A 15 6.30 9.54 -8.69
CA LYS A 15 6.21 9.07 -7.30
C LYS A 15 6.16 10.25 -6.34
N GLN A 16 7.12 11.17 -6.34
CA GLN A 16 7.09 12.32 -5.42
C GLN A 16 5.73 13.04 -5.44
N TRP A 17 5.13 13.23 -6.62
CA TRP A 17 3.78 13.77 -6.73
C TRP A 17 2.73 12.94 -5.99
N LEU A 18 2.75 11.60 -6.08
CA LEU A 18 1.84 10.74 -5.30
C LEU A 18 2.00 10.97 -3.79
N TYR A 19 3.24 11.01 -3.29
CA TYR A 19 3.49 11.27 -1.87
C TYR A 19 2.96 12.64 -1.43
N ASP A 20 3.21 13.68 -2.22
CA ASP A 20 2.74 15.03 -1.91
C ASP A 20 1.21 15.11 -2.00
N ALA A 21 0.61 14.48 -3.02
CA ALA A 21 -0.83 14.49 -3.29
C ALA A 21 -1.65 13.72 -2.24
N VAL A 22 -1.13 12.65 -1.67
CA VAL A 22 -1.79 11.99 -0.52
C VAL A 22 -1.73 12.82 0.76
N GLY A 23 -0.98 13.93 0.79
CA GLY A 23 -0.77 14.76 1.98
C GLY A 23 0.49 14.39 2.77
N GLY A 24 1.48 13.77 2.12
CA GLY A 24 2.72 13.34 2.73
C GLY A 24 2.51 12.29 3.83
N GLN A 25 3.39 12.32 4.83
CA GLN A 25 3.40 11.34 5.92
C GLN A 25 2.07 11.30 6.69
N ASP A 26 1.50 12.45 7.02
CA ASP A 26 0.25 12.53 7.79
C ASP A 26 -0.92 11.96 7.00
N GLY A 27 -0.98 12.26 5.70
CA GLY A 27 -1.96 11.68 4.79
C GLY A 27 -1.86 10.16 4.65
N ILE A 28 -0.64 9.62 4.59
CA ILE A 28 -0.39 8.17 4.61
C ILE A 28 -0.87 7.56 5.92
N ILE A 29 -0.59 8.18 7.06
CA ILE A 29 -1.07 7.72 8.37
C ILE A 29 -2.61 7.65 8.37
N ILE A 30 -3.27 8.69 7.86
CA ILE A 30 -4.74 8.76 7.81
C ILE A 30 -5.31 7.64 6.94
N VAL A 31 -4.86 7.49 5.69
CA VAL A 31 -5.43 6.48 4.77
C VAL A 31 -5.14 5.06 5.26
N VAL A 32 -3.96 4.80 5.84
CA VAL A 32 -3.63 3.49 6.40
C VAL A 32 -4.46 3.18 7.65
N ASN A 33 -4.73 4.19 8.48
CA ASN A 33 -5.61 4.00 9.63
C ASN A 33 -7.02 3.62 9.19
N LEU A 34 -7.61 4.39 8.26
CA LEU A 34 -8.92 4.09 7.69
C LEU A 34 -8.95 2.70 7.04
N PHE A 35 -7.91 2.35 6.27
CA PHE A 35 -7.77 1.03 5.66
C PHE A 35 -7.87 -0.08 6.71
N TYR A 36 -7.09 -0.01 7.79
CA TYR A 36 -7.13 -1.04 8.82
C TYR A 36 -8.41 -1.00 9.66
N ASP A 37 -9.01 0.18 9.87
CA ASP A 37 -10.32 0.30 10.51
C ASP A 37 -11.38 -0.46 9.69
N PHE A 38 -11.37 -0.35 8.35
CA PHE A 38 -12.24 -1.13 7.48
C PHE A 38 -11.88 -2.62 7.48
N VAL A 39 -10.60 -3.00 7.48
CA VAL A 39 -10.17 -4.41 7.62
C VAL A 39 -10.74 -5.04 8.89
N GLU A 40 -10.79 -4.30 9.99
CA GLU A 40 -11.24 -4.79 11.30
C GLU A 40 -12.77 -4.78 11.46
N SER A 41 -13.48 -3.86 10.79
CA SER A 41 -14.90 -3.60 11.04
C SER A 41 -15.85 -4.13 9.96
N THR A 42 -15.37 -4.51 8.77
CA THR A 42 -16.24 -4.88 7.64
C THR A 42 -16.21 -6.38 7.30
N PRO A 43 -17.28 -6.93 6.71
CA PRO A 43 -17.26 -8.26 6.11
C PRO A 43 -16.17 -8.44 5.05
N GLU A 44 -15.96 -7.42 4.22
CA GLU A 44 -14.98 -7.36 3.13
C GLU A 44 -13.54 -7.48 3.66
N GLY A 45 -13.27 -6.96 4.86
CA GLY A 45 -11.97 -7.01 5.52
C GLY A 45 -11.59 -8.37 6.11
N ARG A 46 -12.56 -9.28 6.34
CA ARG A 46 -12.34 -10.54 7.07
C ARG A 46 -11.24 -11.42 6.48
N PRO A 47 -11.11 -11.61 5.15
CA PRO A 47 -10.03 -12.39 4.57
C PRO A 47 -8.64 -11.85 4.92
N VAL A 48 -8.42 -10.54 4.79
CA VAL A 48 -7.15 -9.88 5.14
C VAL A 48 -6.89 -9.90 6.65
N ALA A 49 -7.91 -9.61 7.46
CA ALA A 49 -7.81 -9.64 8.92
C ALA A 49 -7.33 -11.01 9.42
N LYS A 50 -7.88 -12.11 8.86
CA LYS A 50 -7.49 -13.48 9.19
C LYS A 50 -6.01 -13.77 8.89
N LEU A 51 -5.45 -13.20 7.82
CA LEU A 51 -4.03 -13.35 7.49
C LEU A 51 -3.16 -12.63 8.52
N HIS A 52 -3.49 -11.39 8.88
CA HIS A 52 -2.73 -10.64 9.89
C HIS A 52 -2.79 -11.26 11.29
N LEU A 53 -3.93 -11.83 11.68
CA LEU A 53 -4.09 -12.52 12.97
C LEU A 53 -3.25 -13.81 13.10
N ARG A 54 -2.73 -14.35 11.98
CA ARG A 54 -1.80 -15.49 11.98
C ARG A 54 -0.33 -15.06 12.13
N GLY A 55 -0.03 -13.77 12.00
CA GLY A 55 1.31 -13.21 12.11
C GLY A 55 1.45 -12.28 13.31
N HIS A 56 2.11 -11.14 13.10
CA HIS A 56 2.35 -10.13 14.15
C HIS A 56 1.13 -9.25 14.50
N GLY A 57 -0.04 -9.52 13.90
CA GLY A 57 -1.27 -8.79 14.18
C GLY A 57 -1.42 -7.47 13.42
N ILE A 58 -2.63 -6.91 13.48
CA ILE A 58 -3.02 -5.72 12.72
C ILE A 58 -2.31 -4.45 13.22
N ALA A 59 -2.12 -4.30 14.53
CA ALA A 59 -1.43 -3.13 15.09
C ALA A 59 0.00 -2.99 14.56
N HIS A 60 0.73 -4.10 14.42
CA HIS A 60 2.05 -4.10 13.80
C HIS A 60 1.96 -3.77 12.30
N ALA A 61 1.07 -4.44 11.58
CA ALA A 61 0.90 -4.26 10.15
C ALA A 61 0.52 -2.81 9.77
N ARG A 62 -0.29 -2.14 10.60
CA ARG A 62 -0.68 -0.73 10.47
C ARG A 62 0.53 0.20 10.47
N ILE A 63 1.45 0.02 11.42
CA ILE A 63 2.68 0.82 11.48
C ILE A 63 3.56 0.54 10.27
N GLU A 64 3.73 -0.74 9.90
CA GLU A 64 4.62 -1.10 8.82
C GLU A 64 4.09 -0.72 7.43
N LEU A 65 2.76 -0.71 7.23
CA LEU A 65 2.18 -0.22 5.99
C LEU A 65 2.40 1.29 5.81
N VAL A 66 2.33 2.08 6.89
CA VAL A 66 2.71 3.50 6.85
C VAL A 66 4.17 3.65 6.41
N ASN A 67 5.09 2.93 7.06
CA ASN A 67 6.51 2.99 6.72
C ASN A 67 6.78 2.57 5.26
N PHE A 68 6.06 1.55 4.79
CA PHE A 68 6.20 1.04 3.43
C PHE A 68 5.68 2.05 2.41
N LEU A 69 4.48 2.58 2.64
CA LEU A 69 3.86 3.54 1.73
C LEU A 69 4.62 4.85 1.62
N SER A 70 5.28 5.30 2.70
CA SER A 70 6.17 6.48 2.65
C SER A 70 7.18 6.37 1.51
N GLY A 71 7.97 5.29 1.47
CA GLY A 71 8.96 5.09 0.41
C GLY A 71 8.33 4.68 -0.92
N PHE A 72 7.28 3.85 -0.89
CA PHE A 72 6.62 3.34 -2.09
C PHE A 72 6.05 4.48 -2.96
N LEU A 73 5.41 5.45 -2.30
CA LEU A 73 4.84 6.64 -2.92
C LEU A 73 5.89 7.74 -3.17
N GLY A 74 7.16 7.57 -2.80
CA GLY A 74 8.23 8.51 -3.18
C GLY A 74 8.70 9.46 -2.07
N GLY A 75 8.20 9.34 -0.85
CA GLY A 75 8.73 9.99 0.33
C GLY A 75 9.94 9.26 0.94
N PRO A 76 10.26 9.51 2.23
CA PRO A 76 11.34 8.85 2.95
C PRO A 76 11.21 7.32 2.94
N SER A 77 12.34 6.61 2.81
CA SER A 77 12.36 5.14 2.67
C SER A 77 12.29 4.40 4.01
N LEU A 78 11.37 4.82 4.90
CA LEU A 78 11.28 4.40 6.30
C LEU A 78 11.31 2.88 6.49
N PHE A 79 10.55 2.14 5.67
CA PHE A 79 10.53 0.67 5.77
C PHE A 79 11.88 0.06 5.41
N ALA A 80 12.50 0.51 4.32
CA ALA A 80 13.79 -0.03 3.89
C ALA A 80 14.93 0.37 4.83
N GLU A 81 14.87 1.56 5.42
CA GLU A 81 15.82 1.99 6.46
C GLU A 81 15.72 1.12 7.72
N LYS A 82 14.50 0.72 8.10
CA LYS A 82 14.26 -0.14 9.26
C LYS A 82 14.57 -1.62 9.00
N TRP A 83 14.19 -2.15 7.84
CA TRP A 83 14.23 -3.60 7.54
C TRP A 83 15.29 -4.01 6.51
N GLY A 84 16.04 -3.06 5.95
CA GLY A 84 17.10 -3.30 4.97
C GLY A 84 16.63 -3.47 3.52
N HIS A 85 15.35 -3.77 3.29
CA HIS A 85 14.76 -3.85 1.94
C HIS A 85 13.27 -3.58 1.92
N SER A 86 12.72 -3.26 0.75
CA SER A 86 11.27 -3.11 0.52
C SER A 86 10.74 -4.08 -0.56
N ASN A 87 11.38 -5.24 -0.73
CA ASN A 87 10.94 -6.24 -1.70
C ASN A 87 9.60 -6.86 -1.25
N VAL A 88 8.51 -6.40 -1.84
CA VAL A 88 7.15 -6.78 -1.45
C VAL A 88 6.88 -8.28 -1.56
N ARG A 89 7.51 -8.98 -2.52
CA ARG A 89 7.35 -10.44 -2.67
C ARG A 89 8.02 -11.20 -1.53
N LEU A 90 9.25 -10.81 -1.16
CA LEU A 90 9.97 -11.44 -0.05
C LEU A 90 9.26 -11.20 1.28
N ILE A 91 8.72 -10.00 1.49
CA ILE A 91 7.95 -9.67 2.71
C ILE A 91 6.70 -10.58 2.84
N HIS A 92 6.08 -10.99 1.73
CA HIS A 92 4.85 -11.80 1.74
C HIS A 92 5.07 -13.29 1.43
N GLU A 93 6.31 -13.76 1.28
CA GLU A 93 6.59 -15.14 0.84
C GLU A 93 6.03 -16.22 1.77
N HIS A 94 5.89 -15.89 3.05
CA HIS A 94 5.39 -16.77 4.10
C HIS A 94 3.86 -16.69 4.28
N VAL A 95 3.17 -15.85 3.50
CA VAL A 95 1.72 -15.65 3.57
C VAL A 95 1.06 -16.26 2.34
N SER A 96 0.05 -17.10 2.57
CA SER A 96 -0.76 -17.66 1.50
C SER A 96 -1.81 -16.64 1.04
N ILE A 97 -1.59 -16.02 -0.11
CA ILE A 97 -2.41 -14.94 -0.67
C ILE A 97 -3.10 -15.46 -1.93
N ASN A 98 -4.41 -15.59 -1.86
CA ASN A 98 -5.27 -15.95 -2.99
C ASN A 98 -5.97 -14.71 -3.56
N LYS A 99 -6.75 -14.91 -4.64
CA LYS A 99 -7.55 -13.83 -5.24
C LYS A 99 -8.53 -13.18 -4.26
N GLU A 100 -9.12 -13.95 -3.34
CA GLU A 100 -10.05 -13.42 -2.33
C GLU A 100 -9.36 -12.44 -1.37
N ALA A 101 -8.16 -12.76 -0.89
CA ALA A 101 -7.38 -11.87 -0.05
C ALA A 101 -6.96 -10.59 -0.80
N ARG A 102 -6.61 -10.72 -2.09
CA ARG A 102 -6.31 -9.57 -2.96
C ARG A 102 -7.53 -8.65 -3.11
N ASP A 103 -8.69 -9.22 -3.42
CA ASP A 103 -9.94 -8.48 -3.60
C ASP A 103 -10.38 -7.81 -2.28
N SER A 104 -10.25 -8.51 -1.14
CA SER A 104 -10.49 -8.00 0.21
C SER A 104 -9.61 -6.80 0.55
N TRP A 105 -8.31 -6.87 0.25
CA TRP A 105 -7.37 -5.78 0.48
C TRP A 105 -7.75 -4.55 -0.36
N MET A 106 -8.03 -4.76 -1.65
CA MET A 106 -8.42 -3.68 -2.56
C MET A 106 -9.72 -3.02 -2.13
N ALA A 107 -10.73 -3.79 -1.74
CA ALA A 107 -12.01 -3.27 -1.26
C ALA A 107 -11.83 -2.38 -0.02
N CYS A 108 -11.01 -2.81 0.96
CA CYS A 108 -10.74 -2.00 2.14
C CYS A 108 -10.00 -0.70 1.82
N MET A 109 -9.05 -0.73 0.88
CA MET A 109 -8.31 0.46 0.47
C MET A 109 -9.19 1.43 -0.32
N GLU A 110 -10.07 0.91 -1.18
CA GLU A 110 -11.07 1.72 -1.89
C GLU A 110 -12.02 2.40 -0.89
N MET A 111 -12.57 1.64 0.08
CA MET A 111 -13.40 2.20 1.15
C MET A 111 -12.65 3.30 1.92
N ALA A 112 -11.38 3.09 2.28
CA ALA A 112 -10.56 4.12 2.94
C ALA A 112 -10.43 5.39 2.09
N MET A 113 -10.13 5.27 0.80
CA MET A 113 -10.01 6.42 -0.11
C MET A 113 -11.33 7.14 -0.34
N THR A 114 -12.49 6.47 -0.23
CA THR A 114 -13.80 7.16 -0.32
C THR A 114 -14.06 8.12 0.84
N GLN A 115 -13.40 7.93 1.99
CA GLN A 115 -13.53 8.83 3.15
C GLN A 115 -12.67 10.08 3.03
N LEU A 116 -11.85 10.18 1.98
CA LEU A 116 -10.88 11.24 1.78
C LEU A 116 -11.25 12.07 0.55
N ASP A 117 -10.99 13.38 0.65
CA ASP A 117 -11.21 14.33 -0.43
C ASP A 117 -10.04 14.31 -1.43
N TYR A 118 -9.72 13.12 -1.92
CA TYR A 118 -8.74 12.94 -2.99
C TYR A 118 -9.39 13.22 -4.35
N ASP A 119 -8.66 13.91 -5.22
CA ASP A 119 -9.06 14.07 -6.60
C ASP A 119 -9.08 12.73 -7.35
N ASP A 120 -9.78 12.70 -8.49
CA ASP A 120 -9.99 11.49 -9.27
C ASP A 120 -8.68 10.93 -9.86
N GLU A 121 -7.73 11.80 -10.22
CA GLU A 121 -6.43 11.38 -10.76
C GLU A 121 -5.61 10.64 -9.70
N LEU A 122 -5.60 11.16 -8.47
CA LEU A 122 -4.93 10.55 -7.33
C LEU A 122 -5.58 9.20 -6.98
N LYS A 123 -6.91 9.16 -6.83
CA LYS A 123 -7.64 7.91 -6.55
C LYS A 123 -7.36 6.85 -7.61
N GLN A 124 -7.40 7.22 -8.89
CA GLN A 124 -7.12 6.32 -9.99
C GLN A 124 -5.70 5.78 -9.92
N ARG A 125 -4.69 6.65 -9.79
CA ARG A 125 -3.28 6.23 -9.76
C ARG A 125 -2.94 5.37 -8.54
N LEU A 126 -3.49 5.67 -7.37
CA LEU A 126 -3.30 4.82 -6.19
C LEU A 126 -3.92 3.44 -6.42
N THR A 127 -5.16 3.41 -6.91
CA THR A 127 -5.88 2.16 -7.20
C THR A 127 -5.12 1.29 -8.19
N GLU A 128 -4.66 1.87 -9.31
CA GLU A 128 -3.89 1.15 -10.33
C GLU A 128 -2.57 0.60 -9.77
N ASN A 129 -1.81 1.42 -9.05
CA ASN A 129 -0.54 1.01 -8.46
C ASN A 129 -0.74 -0.11 -7.42
N PHE A 130 -1.70 0.04 -6.53
CA PHE A 130 -1.98 -0.97 -5.51
C PHE A 130 -2.52 -2.25 -6.12
N LEU A 131 -3.37 -2.17 -7.13
CA LEU A 131 -3.90 -3.35 -7.83
C LEU A 131 -2.78 -4.17 -8.49
N VAL A 132 -1.83 -3.51 -9.14
CA VAL A 132 -0.66 -4.18 -9.73
C VAL A 132 0.12 -4.94 -8.66
N ILE A 133 0.43 -4.29 -7.53
CA ILE A 133 1.19 -4.91 -6.45
C ILE A 133 0.39 -6.02 -5.76
N ALA A 134 -0.86 -5.79 -5.40
CA ALA A 134 -1.69 -6.79 -4.73
C ALA A 134 -1.90 -8.03 -5.62
N THR A 135 -2.03 -7.85 -6.94
CA THR A 135 -2.09 -8.96 -7.89
C THR A 135 -0.76 -9.70 -8.02
N LEU A 136 0.37 -8.98 -7.94
CA LEU A 136 1.72 -9.56 -7.97
C LEU A 136 1.98 -10.53 -6.81
N LEU A 137 1.29 -10.33 -5.68
CA LEU A 137 1.44 -11.10 -4.45
C LEU A 137 0.63 -12.39 -4.41
N ILE A 138 -0.31 -12.60 -5.35
CA ILE A 138 -1.09 -13.84 -5.42
C ILE A 138 -0.13 -15.01 -5.67
N ASN A 139 -0.15 -15.98 -4.78
CA ASN A 139 0.72 -17.16 -4.81
C ASN A 139 -0.04 -18.48 -4.55
N HIS A 140 -1.38 -18.44 -4.46
CA HIS A 140 -2.27 -19.59 -4.34
C HIS A 140 -3.60 -19.41 -5.06
#